data_AF-A0A418VTR0-F1
#
_entry.id   AF-A0A418VTR0-F1
#
_cell.length_a   1.000
_cell.length_b   1.000
_cell.length_c   1.000
_cell.angle_alpha   90.00
_cell.angle_beta   90.00
_cell.angle_gamma   90.00
#
_symmetry.space_group_name_H-M   'P 1'
#
loop_
_entity.id
_entity.type
_entity.pdbx_description
1 polymer ?
#
loop_
_entity_poly.entity_id
_entity_poly.type
_entity_poly.pdbx_seq_one_letter_code
_entity_poly.pdbx_strand_id
1 'polypeptide(L)'
;MGDLNGDGKAEILVGMPDSKAGGNNSGAVYVVFGKGTGTAVDLADVAAGVGGFRIKGVTDDDAGAAVSGLGDVNGDGLGDILVGAPRSDSAYVVFGKADGTEVDLGDVRLGVGGYRILAEDVGDLDMLSVTGGGDFNRDGIGDLVIGAANNSEGGSDAGAVYVVWGGSSGTIDLAQVAQGFGGAKVVGAAGSLTGASVSVGPDLNGDGAVDLIIGAPGSGESVYTLFTPASWQPDMNIYGTAGDDVIGPGYGGAHVVGESADSILALGGNDTVSGGGGNDSIEGGAGNDTLNGEAGDDKLDGGTGADVMAGGAGNDSYVVDNALDQASELAGEGTDSVTASVNYTLGANVENLILTGAARVGTGNALANTITGTAGNDTLDGAAGADAMIGGAGNDGYKVDNAGDVVTEAAGGGTDTITASINYTLAANVENLVLTGAARVGTGNALANTITGTAGNDTLDGGAGADTLTGGAGNDAYSVDNGGDIVVELAGGGTDTVTASVAFTLAANVENLVLAGGARSGIGNALDNTITGTAGDDTLDGAAGADMLIGGAGNDSYKVDNAADVIVEAAGQGTDTVIAGIDYLLGDNGVENLVLTGAARSGTGNAGSNAITGTAGNDTLDGGAGRTR
;
A
#
# COMPACT_ATOMS: atom_id res chain seq x y z
N MET A 1 -5.21 -15.41 51.59
CA MET A 1 -5.10 -16.71 52.30
C MET A 1 -5.64 -17.77 51.36
N GLY A 2 -4.93 -18.88 51.19
CA GLY A 2 -5.30 -19.99 50.31
C GLY A 2 -4.81 -21.31 50.91
N ASP A 3 -5.20 -22.44 50.30
CA ASP A 3 -4.72 -23.78 50.67
C ASP A 3 -3.35 -24.02 50.03
N LEU A 4 -2.29 -23.91 50.83
CA LEU A 4 -0.89 -23.97 50.41
C LEU A 4 -0.30 -25.39 50.55
N ASN A 5 -1.03 -26.33 51.16
CA ASN A 5 -0.57 -27.69 51.43
C ASN A 5 -1.47 -28.79 50.86
N GLY A 6 -2.60 -28.42 50.25
CA GLY A 6 -3.55 -29.31 49.60
C GLY A 6 -4.51 -30.02 50.56
N ASP A 7 -4.67 -29.56 51.81
CA ASP A 7 -5.53 -30.20 52.81
C ASP A 7 -6.98 -29.67 52.82
N GLY A 8 -7.29 -28.73 51.92
CA GLY A 8 -8.58 -28.08 51.77
C GLY A 8 -8.85 -26.96 52.77
N LYS A 9 -7.87 -26.54 53.59
CA LYS A 9 -8.00 -25.43 54.53
C LYS A 9 -7.01 -24.33 54.18
N ALA A 10 -7.42 -23.09 54.42
CA ALA A 10 -6.52 -21.96 54.22
C ALA A 10 -5.47 -21.85 55.33
N GLU A 11 -4.25 -21.52 54.92
CA GLU A 11 -3.13 -21.20 55.80
C GLU A 11 -3.18 -19.75 56.30
N ILE A 12 -2.55 -19.54 57.45
CA ILE A 12 -2.29 -18.21 58.01
C ILE A 12 -0.82 -17.87 57.77
N LEU A 13 -0.59 -16.70 57.15
CA LEU A 13 0.74 -16.14 56.94
C LEU A 13 1.03 -15.10 58.03
N VAL A 14 2.16 -15.23 58.71
CA VAL A 14 2.61 -14.29 59.73
C VAL A 14 3.98 -13.74 59.35
N GLY A 15 4.01 -12.51 58.85
CA GLY A 15 5.25 -11.78 58.56
C GLY A 15 5.94 -11.29 59.83
N MET A 16 7.28 -11.43 59.87
CA MET A 16 8.15 -10.97 60.94
C MET A 16 9.41 -10.32 60.35
N PRO A 17 9.32 -9.10 59.80
CA PRO A 17 10.43 -8.45 59.11
C PRO A 17 11.68 -8.24 60.01
N ASP A 18 11.49 -8.06 61.32
CA ASP A 18 12.60 -7.91 62.29
C ASP A 18 13.24 -9.24 62.73
N SER A 19 12.78 -10.38 62.21
CA SER A 19 13.35 -11.69 62.52
C SER A 19 14.82 -11.76 62.14
N LYS A 20 15.61 -12.46 62.96
CA LYS A 20 17.05 -12.67 62.74
C LYS A 20 17.38 -14.09 62.30
N ALA A 21 16.38 -14.85 61.87
CA ALA A 21 16.52 -16.27 61.54
C ALA A 21 17.54 -16.52 60.40
N GLY A 22 17.60 -15.61 59.41
CA GLY A 22 18.55 -15.66 58.27
C GLY A 22 19.72 -14.68 58.35
N GLY A 23 19.95 -14.05 59.52
CA GLY A 23 20.95 -13.00 59.71
C GLY A 23 20.34 -11.67 60.16
N ASN A 24 21.15 -10.61 60.18
CA ASN A 24 20.67 -9.28 60.56
C ASN A 24 19.69 -8.76 59.50
N ASN A 25 18.59 -8.14 59.95
CA ASN A 25 17.56 -7.54 59.09
C ASN A 25 17.07 -8.51 57.99
N SER A 26 16.97 -9.80 58.33
CA SER A 26 16.64 -10.82 57.34
C SER A 26 15.14 -11.01 57.18
N GLY A 27 14.41 -10.90 58.29
CA GLY A 27 12.99 -11.18 58.30
C GLY A 27 12.67 -12.67 58.16
N ALA A 28 11.39 -12.98 58.31
CA ALA A 28 10.84 -14.31 58.14
C ALA A 28 9.33 -14.25 57.93
N VAL A 29 8.78 -15.29 57.32
CA VAL A 29 7.33 -15.55 57.28
C VAL A 29 7.06 -16.91 57.91
N TYR A 30 6.06 -17.00 58.77
CA TYR A 30 5.59 -18.27 59.31
C TYR A 30 4.30 -18.66 58.60
N VAL A 31 4.32 -19.83 57.96
CA VAL A 31 3.19 -20.42 57.28
C VAL A 31 2.56 -21.41 58.24
N VAL A 32 1.43 -21.03 58.83
CA VAL A 32 0.71 -21.84 59.81
C VAL A 32 -0.39 -22.61 59.11
N PHE A 33 -0.30 -23.93 59.14
CA PHE A 33 -1.31 -24.81 58.51
C PHE A 33 -2.67 -24.65 59.16
N GLY A 34 -3.70 -24.60 58.32
CA GLY A 34 -5.08 -24.44 58.75
C GLY A 34 -5.51 -25.54 59.73
N LYS A 35 -6.11 -25.15 60.87
CA LYS A 35 -6.62 -26.09 61.88
C LYS A 35 -8.11 -25.87 62.11
N GLY A 36 -8.86 -26.97 62.29
CA GLY A 36 -10.28 -26.92 62.66
C GLY A 36 -10.54 -26.62 64.14
N THR A 37 -9.50 -26.28 64.91
CA THR A 37 -9.55 -26.10 66.38
C THR A 37 -9.02 -24.74 66.79
N GLY A 38 -9.63 -24.09 67.78
CA GLY A 38 -9.16 -22.80 68.33
C GLY A 38 -7.97 -22.87 69.30
N THR A 39 -7.15 -23.91 69.22
CA THR A 39 -5.95 -24.08 70.06
C THR A 39 -4.86 -23.11 69.63
N ALA A 40 -4.16 -22.48 70.58
CA ALA A 40 -3.02 -21.63 70.29
C ALA A 40 -1.94 -22.40 69.50
N VAL A 41 -1.27 -21.69 68.59
CA VAL A 41 -0.14 -22.20 67.79
C VAL A 41 1.14 -21.54 68.30
N ASP A 42 2.13 -22.36 68.64
CA ASP A 42 3.48 -21.88 68.92
C ASP A 42 4.27 -21.77 67.61
N LEU A 43 4.81 -20.58 67.33
CA LEU A 43 5.58 -20.35 66.11
C LEU A 43 6.96 -21.01 66.17
N ALA A 44 7.46 -21.37 67.36
CA ALA A 44 8.66 -22.20 67.49
C ALA A 44 8.42 -23.62 66.94
N ASP A 45 7.23 -24.18 67.16
CA ASP A 45 6.83 -25.47 66.59
C ASP A 45 6.70 -25.38 65.06
N VAL A 46 6.12 -24.30 64.56
CA VAL A 46 6.00 -24.03 63.11
C VAL A 46 7.38 -23.90 62.45
N ALA A 47 8.33 -23.19 63.09
CA ALA A 47 9.72 -23.14 62.61
C ALA A 47 10.43 -24.50 62.67
N ALA A 48 10.01 -25.40 63.56
CA ALA A 48 10.51 -26.77 63.62
C ALA A 48 9.78 -27.73 62.65
N GLY A 49 8.85 -27.21 61.82
CA GLY A 49 8.10 -27.97 60.83
C GLY A 49 6.85 -28.67 61.36
N VAL A 50 6.36 -28.29 62.54
CA VAL A 50 5.18 -28.90 63.18
C VAL A 50 3.96 -28.01 62.97
N GLY A 51 3.02 -28.47 62.14
CA GLY A 51 1.77 -27.76 61.85
C GLY A 51 1.98 -26.49 61.00
N GLY A 52 3.04 -26.48 60.20
CA GLY A 52 3.41 -25.38 59.31
C GLY A 52 4.91 -25.42 58.99
N PHE A 53 5.40 -24.37 58.35
CA PHE A 53 6.83 -24.16 58.09
C PHE A 53 7.20 -22.68 58.20
N ARG A 54 8.51 -22.41 58.27
CA ARG A 54 9.05 -21.05 58.20
C ARG A 54 9.68 -20.80 56.84
N ILE A 55 9.49 -19.59 56.31
CA ILE A 55 10.24 -19.01 55.21
C ILE A 55 11.26 -18.06 55.86
N LYS A 56 12.54 -18.37 55.70
CA LYS A 56 13.65 -17.62 56.27
C LYS A 56 14.18 -16.64 55.22
N GLY A 57 14.24 -15.36 55.56
CA GLY A 57 14.79 -14.33 54.65
C GLY A 57 16.31 -14.37 54.55
N VAL A 58 16.88 -13.62 53.61
CA VAL A 58 18.32 -13.40 53.47
C VAL A 58 18.72 -12.14 54.25
N THR A 59 19.98 -12.03 54.67
CA THR A 59 20.48 -10.82 55.35
C THR A 59 20.15 -9.55 54.55
N ASP A 60 19.60 -8.54 55.24
CA ASP A 60 19.14 -7.25 54.68
C ASP A 60 17.95 -7.32 53.70
N ASP A 61 17.09 -8.34 53.80
CA ASP A 61 15.82 -8.40 53.05
C ASP A 61 14.64 -7.70 53.76
N ASP A 62 14.57 -7.73 55.11
CA ASP A 62 13.33 -7.50 55.88
C ASP A 62 12.13 -8.33 55.36
N ALA A 63 12.40 -9.59 55.00
CA ALA A 63 11.39 -10.47 54.43
C ALA A 63 10.16 -10.62 55.34
N GLY A 64 8.98 -10.53 54.73
CA GLY A 64 7.70 -10.61 55.44
C GLY A 64 7.17 -9.26 55.93
N ALA A 65 7.74 -8.14 55.47
CA ALA A 65 7.16 -6.80 55.67
C ALA A 65 5.75 -6.68 55.06
N ALA A 66 5.53 -7.35 53.93
CA ALA A 66 4.22 -7.55 53.32
C ALA A 66 4.11 -9.02 52.89
N VAL A 67 2.93 -9.63 53.08
CA VAL A 67 2.68 -11.03 52.69
C VAL A 67 1.29 -11.19 52.11
N SER A 68 1.17 -11.99 51.06
CA SER A 68 -0.12 -12.41 50.51
C SER A 68 -0.06 -13.88 50.09
N GLY A 69 -1.21 -14.55 50.11
CA GLY A 69 -1.37 -15.78 49.34
C GLY A 69 -1.77 -15.42 47.91
N LEU A 70 -1.28 -16.16 46.93
CA LEU A 70 -1.48 -15.88 45.50
C LEU A 70 -2.40 -16.87 44.79
N GLY A 71 -2.93 -17.89 45.49
CA GLY A 71 -3.51 -19.03 44.76
C GLY A 71 -2.40 -19.76 44.00
N ASP A 72 -2.79 -20.66 43.10
CA ASP A 72 -1.85 -21.47 42.32
C ASP A 72 -1.35 -20.67 41.11
N VAL A 73 -0.12 -20.15 41.17
CA VAL A 73 0.46 -19.33 40.08
C VAL A 73 1.42 -20.13 39.21
N ASN A 74 1.75 -21.37 39.61
CA ASN A 74 2.66 -22.26 38.89
C ASN A 74 1.96 -23.49 38.26
N GLY A 75 0.66 -23.67 38.53
CA GLY A 75 -0.20 -24.73 37.98
C GLY A 75 -0.06 -26.09 38.68
N ASP A 76 0.52 -26.16 39.89
CA ASP A 76 0.75 -27.43 40.60
C ASP A 76 -0.43 -27.88 41.50
N GLY A 77 -1.48 -27.06 41.58
CA GLY A 77 -2.69 -27.28 42.35
C GLY A 77 -2.58 -26.83 43.82
N LEU A 78 -1.45 -26.27 44.25
CA LEU A 78 -1.25 -25.70 45.58
C LEU A 78 -1.20 -24.17 45.50
N GLY A 79 -1.69 -23.51 46.54
CA GLY A 79 -1.55 -22.06 46.64
C GLY A 79 -0.11 -21.64 46.95
N ASP A 80 0.29 -20.53 46.36
CA ASP A 80 1.61 -19.93 46.51
C ASP A 80 1.58 -18.66 47.38
N ILE A 81 2.76 -18.14 47.68
CA ILE A 81 2.96 -17.06 48.65
C ILE A 81 3.79 -15.94 48.01
N LEU A 82 3.31 -14.70 48.10
CA LEU A 82 4.09 -13.51 47.82
C LEU A 82 4.67 -12.94 49.11
N VAL A 83 5.99 -12.80 49.15
CA VAL A 83 6.76 -12.30 50.29
C VAL A 83 7.50 -11.03 49.89
N GLY A 84 7.13 -9.90 50.50
CA GLY A 84 7.83 -8.64 50.33
C GLY A 84 9.13 -8.57 51.13
N ALA A 85 10.18 -8.03 50.51
CA ALA A 85 11.51 -7.83 51.08
C ALA A 85 12.03 -6.41 50.72
N PRO A 86 11.50 -5.37 51.37
CA PRO A 86 11.70 -3.97 50.97
C PRO A 86 13.17 -3.54 51.00
N ARG A 87 13.95 -3.97 52.01
CA ARG A 87 15.35 -3.52 52.16
C ARG A 87 16.28 -3.99 51.04
N SER A 88 15.92 -5.07 50.34
CA SER A 88 16.65 -5.58 49.19
C SER A 88 15.97 -5.25 47.86
N ASP A 89 15.01 -4.31 47.86
CA ASP A 89 14.24 -3.90 46.68
C ASP A 89 13.68 -5.10 45.91
N SER A 90 13.15 -6.07 46.65
CA SER A 90 12.72 -7.34 46.09
C SER A 90 11.37 -7.79 46.66
N ALA A 91 10.70 -8.63 45.89
CA ALA A 91 9.67 -9.53 46.39
C ALA A 91 10.00 -10.97 45.95
N TYR A 92 9.37 -11.95 46.57
CA TYR A 92 9.58 -13.35 46.27
C TYR A 92 8.25 -14.07 46.14
N VAL A 93 8.11 -14.89 45.11
CA VAL A 93 7.07 -15.91 45.05
C VAL A 93 7.67 -17.18 45.61
N VAL A 94 7.02 -17.77 46.61
CA VAL A 94 7.40 -19.04 47.24
C VAL A 94 6.28 -20.03 46.98
N PHE A 95 6.64 -21.17 46.39
CA PHE A 95 5.66 -22.17 46.01
C PHE A 95 5.07 -22.91 47.22
N GLY A 96 3.77 -23.23 47.11
CA GLY A 96 3.04 -24.07 48.05
C GLY A 96 3.69 -25.44 48.22
N LYS A 97 3.55 -26.03 49.40
CA LYS A 97 4.02 -27.39 49.67
C LYS A 97 3.33 -28.05 50.86
N ALA A 98 3.23 -29.37 50.78
CA ALA A 98 2.58 -30.19 51.80
C ALA A 98 3.46 -30.48 53.04
N ASP A 99 4.79 -30.41 52.90
CA ASP A 99 5.69 -30.72 54.01
C ASP A 99 6.04 -29.48 54.87
N GLY A 100 6.45 -29.74 56.11
CA GLY A 100 6.83 -28.70 57.07
C GLY A 100 8.29 -28.24 56.94
N THR A 101 9.00 -28.56 55.84
CA THR A 101 10.43 -28.18 55.74
C THR A 101 10.58 -26.67 55.63
N GLU A 102 11.63 -26.10 56.22
CA GLU A 102 11.91 -24.66 56.09
C GLU A 102 12.26 -24.29 54.65
N VAL A 103 11.86 -23.10 54.20
CA VAL A 103 12.26 -22.49 52.92
C VAL A 103 13.27 -21.39 53.18
N ASP A 104 14.34 -21.34 52.38
CA ASP A 104 15.34 -20.26 52.41
C ASP A 104 15.15 -19.37 51.18
N LEU A 105 14.93 -18.06 51.38
CA LEU A 105 14.81 -17.12 50.25
C LEU A 105 16.11 -17.00 49.43
N GLY A 106 17.26 -17.39 50.00
CA GLY A 106 18.51 -17.53 49.25
C GLY A 106 18.43 -18.59 48.15
N ASP A 107 17.69 -19.67 48.39
CA ASP A 107 17.45 -20.73 47.40
C ASP A 107 16.36 -20.31 46.39
N VAL A 108 15.31 -19.63 46.86
CA VAL A 108 14.26 -19.06 46.00
C VAL A 108 14.83 -18.05 44.99
N ARG A 109 15.82 -17.25 45.41
CA ARG A 109 16.57 -16.34 44.52
C ARG A 109 17.29 -17.08 43.38
N LEU A 110 17.62 -18.36 43.59
CA LEU A 110 18.26 -19.23 42.61
C LEU A 110 17.24 -20.09 41.84
N GLY A 111 15.93 -19.83 41.99
CA GLY A 111 14.85 -20.54 41.30
C GLY A 111 14.41 -21.84 41.96
N VAL A 112 14.80 -22.10 43.21
CA VAL A 112 14.44 -23.33 43.92
C VAL A 112 13.20 -23.08 44.79
N GLY A 113 12.08 -23.74 44.44
CA GLY A 113 10.83 -23.65 45.20
C GLY A 113 10.14 -22.29 45.11
N GLY A 114 10.43 -21.52 44.06
CA GLY A 114 9.87 -20.20 43.81
C GLY A 114 10.80 -19.34 42.95
N TYR A 115 10.54 -18.04 42.91
CA TYR A 115 11.36 -17.07 42.17
C TYR A 115 11.37 -15.68 42.81
N ARG A 116 12.30 -14.83 42.36
CA ARG A 116 12.48 -13.45 42.83
C ARG A 116 11.88 -12.45 41.83
N ILE A 117 11.36 -11.35 42.36
CA ILE A 117 10.92 -10.17 41.63
C ILE A 117 11.82 -9.00 42.03
N LEU A 118 12.41 -8.32 41.05
CA LEU A 118 13.28 -7.16 41.21
C LEU A 118 12.51 -5.86 41.01
N ALA A 119 12.78 -4.85 41.84
CA ALA A 119 12.28 -3.50 41.63
C ALA A 119 12.76 -2.92 40.29
N GLU A 120 11.97 -2.00 39.75
CA GLU A 120 12.34 -1.22 38.56
C GLU A 120 13.51 -0.27 38.86
N ASP A 121 13.43 0.44 39.98
CA ASP A 121 14.49 1.31 40.49
C ASP A 121 14.77 1.04 41.98
N VAL A 122 15.96 1.44 42.43
CA VAL A 122 16.39 1.32 43.83
C VAL A 122 15.50 2.19 44.73
N GLY A 123 14.93 1.60 45.79
CA GLY A 123 14.07 2.25 46.78
C GLY A 123 12.58 2.24 46.44
N ASP A 124 12.18 1.77 45.26
CA ASP A 124 10.77 1.78 44.85
C ASP A 124 9.90 0.86 45.73
N LEU A 125 10.47 -0.24 46.22
CA LEU A 125 9.77 -1.23 47.04
C LEU A 125 9.94 -1.03 48.56
N ASP A 126 10.59 0.05 49.00
CA ASP A 126 10.76 0.39 50.43
C ASP A 126 9.41 0.47 51.17
N MET A 127 8.35 0.92 50.50
CA MET A 127 6.97 0.95 50.99
C MET A 127 6.05 0.09 50.10
N LEU A 128 6.40 -1.19 49.97
CA LEU A 128 5.58 -2.09 49.17
C LEU A 128 4.30 -2.56 49.87
N SER A 129 3.27 -2.79 49.07
CA SER A 129 2.10 -3.60 49.44
C SER A 129 1.92 -4.71 48.40
N VAL A 130 1.40 -5.86 48.81
CA VAL A 130 1.28 -7.03 47.93
C VAL A 130 -0.10 -7.67 48.02
N THR A 131 -0.63 -8.10 46.87
CA THR A 131 -1.84 -8.93 46.76
C THR A 131 -1.74 -9.79 45.50
N GLY A 132 -2.75 -10.60 45.20
CA GLY A 132 -2.78 -11.42 43.99
C GLY A 132 -3.79 -12.55 44.06
N GLY A 133 -3.65 -13.51 43.14
CA GLY A 133 -4.55 -14.64 42.94
C GLY A 133 -5.84 -14.30 42.21
N GLY A 134 -5.92 -13.09 41.64
CA GLY A 134 -6.92 -12.75 40.64
C GLY A 134 -6.36 -13.02 39.25
N ASP A 135 -7.16 -13.54 38.35
CA ASP A 135 -6.83 -13.73 36.94
C ASP A 135 -7.27 -12.47 36.16
N PHE A 136 -6.40 -11.46 36.11
CA PHE A 136 -6.70 -10.17 35.47
C PHE A 136 -6.57 -10.26 33.95
N ASN A 137 -5.69 -11.14 33.46
CA ASN A 137 -5.46 -11.35 32.03
C ASN A 137 -6.33 -12.47 31.43
N ARG A 138 -7.14 -13.17 32.23
CA ARG A 138 -8.08 -14.22 31.79
C ARG A 138 -7.39 -15.43 31.14
N ASP A 139 -6.14 -15.73 31.52
CA ASP A 139 -5.40 -16.89 31.04
C ASP A 139 -5.65 -18.17 31.86
N GLY A 140 -6.37 -18.04 32.97
CA GLY A 140 -6.71 -19.11 33.89
C GLY A 140 -5.69 -19.35 35.00
N ILE A 141 -4.62 -18.55 35.07
CA ILE A 141 -3.59 -18.57 36.12
C ILE A 141 -3.76 -17.32 37.01
N GLY A 142 -3.47 -17.47 38.30
CA GLY A 142 -3.52 -16.32 39.21
C GLY A 142 -2.37 -15.35 38.96
N ASP A 143 -2.68 -14.06 38.85
CA ASP A 143 -1.70 -12.99 38.73
C ASP A 143 -1.30 -12.43 40.09
N LEU A 144 -0.19 -11.70 40.12
CA LEU A 144 0.30 -11.03 41.33
C LEU A 144 0.33 -9.51 41.17
N VAL A 145 0.19 -8.80 42.28
CA VAL A 145 0.14 -7.34 42.31
C VAL A 145 1.08 -6.79 43.37
N ILE A 146 1.90 -5.84 42.95
CA ILE A 146 2.88 -5.14 43.79
C ILE A 146 2.58 -3.65 43.73
N GLY A 147 2.17 -3.08 44.86
CA GLY A 147 2.10 -1.63 45.04
C GLY A 147 3.46 -1.10 45.49
N ALA A 148 3.97 -0.08 44.83
CA ALA A 148 5.27 0.57 45.07
C ALA A 148 5.06 2.04 45.37
N ALA A 149 4.68 2.38 46.61
CA ALA A 149 4.24 3.73 46.95
C ALA A 149 5.34 4.80 46.86
N ASN A 150 6.61 4.40 46.85
CA ASN A 150 7.77 5.27 46.72
C ASN A 150 8.19 5.54 45.27
N ASN A 151 7.61 4.84 44.28
CA ASN A 151 7.93 5.07 42.88
C ASN A 151 7.67 6.54 42.49
N SER A 152 8.59 7.09 41.69
CA SER A 152 8.63 8.54 41.38
C SER A 152 8.43 8.89 39.90
N GLU A 153 8.03 7.93 39.06
CA GLU A 153 7.86 8.14 37.62
C GLU A 153 6.81 9.23 37.31
N GLY A 154 5.71 9.26 38.06
CA GLY A 154 4.67 10.31 37.99
C GLY A 154 5.00 11.61 38.73
N GLY A 155 6.23 11.75 39.23
CA GLY A 155 6.72 12.83 40.09
C GLY A 155 6.94 12.37 41.55
N SER A 156 7.40 13.30 42.41
CA SER A 156 7.68 13.01 43.83
C SER A 156 6.48 12.37 44.51
N ASP A 157 6.69 11.27 45.23
CA ASP A 157 5.67 10.54 46.00
C ASP A 157 4.43 10.14 45.15
N ALA A 158 4.62 9.88 43.85
CA ALA A 158 3.53 9.49 42.96
C ALA A 158 2.97 8.10 43.31
N GLY A 159 3.89 7.16 43.53
CA GLY A 159 3.62 5.74 43.70
C GLY A 159 3.19 5.05 42.39
N ALA A 160 3.33 3.73 42.35
CA ALA A 160 2.92 2.90 41.23
C ALA A 160 2.30 1.59 41.70
N VAL A 161 1.61 0.90 40.80
CA VAL A 161 1.15 -0.48 40.97
C VAL A 161 1.56 -1.29 39.75
N TYR A 162 2.19 -2.42 40.00
CA TYR A 162 2.53 -3.41 38.99
C TYR A 162 1.57 -4.58 39.13
N VAL A 163 0.96 -4.97 38.02
CA VAL A 163 0.26 -6.24 37.86
C VAL A 163 1.16 -7.12 37.03
N VAL A 164 1.47 -8.32 37.49
CA VAL A 164 2.40 -9.24 36.84
C VAL A 164 1.66 -10.54 36.54
N TRP A 165 1.73 -10.96 35.28
CA TRP A 165 1.02 -12.14 34.79
C TRP A 165 1.55 -13.42 35.47
N GLY A 166 0.63 -14.27 35.88
CA GLY A 166 0.90 -15.60 36.43
C GLY A 166 1.62 -16.52 35.43
N GLY A 167 2.09 -17.69 35.88
CA GLY A 167 2.76 -18.67 35.02
C GLY A 167 4.20 -18.32 34.63
N SER A 168 4.66 -17.11 34.94
CA SER A 168 6.04 -16.68 34.79
C SER A 168 7.00 -17.54 35.62
N SER A 169 8.17 -17.86 35.05
CA SER A 169 9.24 -18.60 35.72
C SER A 169 10.56 -17.83 35.68
N GLY A 170 11.44 -18.07 36.66
CA GLY A 170 12.69 -17.32 36.77
C GLY A 170 12.52 -15.93 37.39
N THR A 171 13.58 -15.12 37.38
CA THR A 171 13.54 -13.78 37.99
C THR A 171 12.69 -12.85 37.13
N ILE A 172 11.75 -12.14 37.76
CA ILE A 172 10.93 -11.11 37.11
C ILE A 172 11.55 -9.73 37.38
N ASP A 173 11.69 -8.91 36.35
CA ASP A 173 12.17 -7.53 36.45
C ASP A 173 11.02 -6.55 36.21
N LEU A 174 10.69 -5.73 37.22
CA LEU A 174 9.60 -4.76 37.09
C LEU A 174 9.88 -3.66 36.06
N ALA A 175 11.15 -3.42 35.68
CA ALA A 175 11.46 -2.53 34.56
C ALA A 175 10.98 -3.07 33.20
N GLN A 176 10.91 -4.40 33.05
CA GLN A 176 10.32 -5.03 31.87
C GLN A 176 8.79 -4.97 31.92
N VAL A 177 8.21 -5.22 33.10
CA VAL A 177 6.76 -5.08 33.32
C VAL A 177 6.28 -3.66 33.03
N ALA A 178 7.06 -2.64 33.38
CA ALA A 178 6.76 -1.24 33.06
C ALA A 178 6.67 -0.96 31.55
N GLN A 179 7.33 -1.78 30.73
CA GLN A 179 7.30 -1.70 29.27
C GLN A 179 6.20 -2.58 28.64
N GLY A 180 5.42 -3.30 29.47
CA GLY A 180 4.34 -4.19 29.04
C GLY A 180 4.71 -5.68 29.01
N PHE A 181 5.96 -6.05 29.31
CA PHE A 181 6.38 -7.45 29.28
C PHE A 181 5.89 -8.20 30.52
N GLY A 182 5.06 -9.23 30.33
CA GLY A 182 4.64 -10.11 31.43
C GLY A 182 3.82 -9.41 32.52
N GLY A 183 3.24 -8.25 32.22
CA GLY A 183 2.44 -7.48 33.18
C GLY A 183 1.98 -6.13 32.66
N ALA A 184 1.46 -5.31 33.57
CA ALA A 184 1.07 -3.93 33.33
C ALA A 184 1.42 -3.04 34.53
N LYS A 185 1.57 -1.74 34.28
CA LYS A 185 1.89 -0.74 35.30
C LYS A 185 0.85 0.38 35.33
N VAL A 186 0.48 0.80 36.54
CA VAL A 186 -0.34 1.98 36.81
C VAL A 186 0.49 2.98 37.60
N VAL A 187 0.66 4.18 37.05
CA VAL A 187 1.48 5.24 37.66
C VAL A 187 0.56 6.30 38.26
N GLY A 188 0.83 6.67 39.52
CA GLY A 188 0.13 7.74 40.21
C GLY A 188 0.53 9.14 39.73
N ALA A 189 -0.26 10.14 40.08
CA ALA A 189 0.18 11.53 39.97
C ALA A 189 1.06 11.92 41.17
N ALA A 190 1.98 12.87 40.99
CA ALA A 190 2.82 13.41 42.07
C ALA A 190 2.05 13.64 43.39
N GLY A 191 2.59 13.09 44.49
CA GLY A 191 2.04 13.19 45.82
C GLY A 191 0.94 12.18 46.17
N SER A 192 0.50 11.31 45.26
CA SER A 192 -0.65 10.42 45.49
C SER A 192 -0.34 9.21 46.38
N LEU A 193 0.91 8.75 46.44
CA LEU A 193 1.31 7.48 47.06
C LEU A 193 0.48 6.30 46.56
N THR A 194 0.23 6.26 45.25
CA THR A 194 -0.56 5.21 44.60
C THR A 194 0.07 3.84 44.85
N GLY A 195 -0.73 2.85 45.23
CA GLY A 195 -0.23 1.52 45.55
C GLY A 195 0.26 1.35 47.00
N ALA A 196 0.04 2.33 47.89
CA ALA A 196 0.32 2.15 49.32
C ALA A 196 -0.51 1.03 49.97
N SER A 197 -1.65 0.67 49.35
CA SER A 197 -2.37 -0.56 49.63
C SER A 197 -3.03 -1.07 48.36
N VAL A 198 -3.08 -2.39 48.19
CA VAL A 198 -3.71 -3.05 47.04
C VAL A 198 -4.59 -4.20 47.52
N SER A 199 -5.69 -4.46 46.81
CA SER A 199 -6.54 -5.64 47.02
C SER A 199 -7.19 -6.06 45.72
N VAL A 200 -7.17 -7.37 45.44
CA VAL A 200 -8.01 -7.95 44.40
C VAL A 200 -9.48 -7.86 44.85
N GLY A 201 -10.34 -7.28 44.02
CA GLY A 201 -11.79 -7.24 44.19
C GLY A 201 -12.48 -8.32 43.38
N PRO A 202 -13.79 -8.57 43.62
CA PRO A 202 -14.60 -9.32 42.66
C PRO A 202 -14.73 -8.54 41.34
N ASP A 203 -15.37 -9.15 40.35
CA ASP A 203 -15.87 -8.42 39.17
C ASP A 203 -16.92 -7.38 39.62
N LEU A 204 -16.53 -6.11 39.70
CA LEU A 204 -17.37 -5.01 40.17
C LEU A 204 -18.15 -4.36 39.02
N ASN A 205 -17.73 -4.53 37.77
CA ASN A 205 -18.36 -3.93 36.59
C ASN A 205 -19.23 -4.92 35.76
N GLY A 206 -19.14 -6.22 36.04
CA GLY A 206 -19.88 -7.29 35.39
C GLY A 206 -19.30 -7.77 34.06
N ASP A 207 -18.00 -7.54 33.79
CA ASP A 207 -17.35 -7.90 32.52
C ASP A 207 -16.70 -9.30 32.51
N GLY A 208 -16.78 -10.02 33.63
CA GLY A 208 -16.26 -11.36 33.81
C GLY A 208 -14.80 -11.46 34.23
N ALA A 209 -14.09 -10.36 34.46
CA ALA A 209 -12.77 -10.36 35.09
C ALA A 209 -12.80 -9.78 36.50
N VAL A 210 -11.80 -10.15 37.31
CA VAL A 210 -11.58 -9.52 38.61
C VAL A 210 -11.08 -8.08 38.44
N ASP A 211 -11.39 -7.23 39.41
CA ASP A 211 -10.96 -5.84 39.42
C ASP A 211 -9.91 -5.57 40.49
N LEU A 212 -9.12 -4.51 40.34
CA LEU A 212 -8.08 -4.14 41.29
C LEU A 212 -8.46 -2.87 42.08
N ILE A 213 -8.41 -2.96 43.41
CA ILE A 213 -8.63 -1.83 44.31
C ILE A 213 -7.27 -1.28 44.77
N ILE A 214 -7.01 0.00 44.50
CA ILE A 214 -5.73 0.67 44.73
C ILE A 214 -5.94 1.84 45.70
N GLY A 215 -5.29 1.80 46.86
CA GLY A 215 -5.24 2.92 47.78
C GLY A 215 -4.17 3.94 47.41
N ALA A 216 -4.52 5.22 47.49
CA ALA A 216 -3.63 6.36 47.26
C ALA A 216 -3.84 7.40 48.38
N PRO A 217 -3.23 7.18 49.57
CA PRO A 217 -3.47 7.97 50.78
C PRO A 217 -2.67 9.29 50.83
N GLY A 218 -1.99 9.66 49.74
CA GLY A 218 -1.23 10.89 49.67
C GLY A 218 -2.09 12.16 49.53
N SER A 219 -1.58 13.17 48.84
CA SER A 219 -2.28 14.42 48.57
C SER A 219 -3.55 14.17 47.77
N GLY A 220 -4.71 14.34 48.42
CA GLY A 220 -6.02 14.09 47.79
C GLY A 220 -6.60 12.70 48.07
N GLU A 221 -6.11 11.99 49.11
CA GLU A 221 -6.62 10.75 49.71
C GLU A 221 -7.78 10.10 48.96
N SER A 222 -7.50 9.01 48.24
CA SER A 222 -8.47 8.31 47.41
C SER A 222 -8.26 6.81 47.38
N VAL A 223 -9.29 6.10 46.91
CA VAL A 223 -9.23 4.69 46.53
C VAL A 223 -9.70 4.61 45.10
N TYR A 224 -8.88 4.04 44.23
CA TYR A 224 -9.19 3.78 42.83
C TYR A 224 -9.66 2.34 42.66
N THR A 225 -10.62 2.15 41.78
CA THR A 225 -10.95 0.84 41.21
C THR A 225 -10.45 0.83 39.79
N LEU A 226 -9.47 -0.02 39.50
CA LEU A 226 -9.05 -0.33 38.16
C LEU A 226 -9.93 -1.46 37.65
N PHE A 227 -10.82 -1.12 36.72
CA PHE A 227 -11.52 -2.11 35.93
C PHE A 227 -10.53 -2.73 34.95
N THR A 228 -10.37 -4.04 34.99
CA THR A 228 -9.41 -4.71 34.10
C THR A 228 -9.81 -4.52 32.64
N PRO A 229 -8.96 -3.91 31.81
CA PRO A 229 -9.31 -3.67 30.43
C PRO A 229 -9.31 -4.99 29.67
N ALA A 230 -10.19 -5.13 28.67
CA ALA A 230 -10.20 -6.28 27.77
C ALA A 230 -8.88 -6.45 26.99
N SER A 231 -8.08 -5.39 26.87
CA SER A 231 -6.75 -5.43 26.27
C SER A 231 -5.72 -6.18 27.12
N TRP A 232 -6.02 -6.52 28.38
CA TRP A 232 -5.18 -7.39 29.19
C TRP A 232 -5.49 -8.86 28.97
N GLN A 233 -6.42 -9.24 28.09
CA GLN A 233 -6.56 -10.63 27.67
C GLN A 233 -5.23 -11.21 27.15
N PRO A 234 -5.01 -12.54 27.20
CA PRO A 234 -3.71 -13.13 26.92
C PRO A 234 -3.22 -12.61 25.57
N ASP A 235 -2.08 -11.92 25.60
CA ASP A 235 -1.56 -11.24 24.43
C ASP A 235 -1.16 -12.30 23.40
N MET A 236 -1.91 -12.40 22.29
CA MET A 236 -1.60 -13.38 21.24
C MET A 236 -0.36 -13.01 20.44
N ASN A 237 0.27 -11.87 20.73
CA ASN A 237 1.45 -11.42 20.01
C ASN A 237 2.74 -12.04 20.56
N ILE A 238 3.69 -12.23 19.67
CA ILE A 238 5.03 -12.74 19.91
C ILE A 238 5.99 -11.58 19.68
N TYR A 239 6.73 -11.18 20.72
CA TYR A 239 7.60 -10.01 20.66
C TYR A 239 9.08 -10.38 20.66
N GLY A 240 9.86 -9.69 19.84
CA GLY A 240 11.31 -9.58 19.94
C GLY A 240 11.74 -8.55 21.00
N THR A 241 12.97 -8.08 20.85
CA THR A 241 13.66 -7.13 21.73
C THR A 241 14.12 -5.91 20.92
N ALA A 242 15.00 -5.08 21.49
CA ALA A 242 15.56 -3.92 20.77
C ALA A 242 16.93 -4.22 20.12
N GLY A 243 17.34 -5.49 20.03
CA GLY A 243 18.52 -5.92 19.30
C GLY A 243 18.24 -7.16 18.46
N ASP A 244 19.23 -7.58 17.67
CA ASP A 244 19.07 -8.66 16.69
C ASP A 244 18.49 -9.97 17.30
N ASP A 245 17.27 -10.30 16.89
CA ASP A 245 16.51 -11.46 17.34
C ASP A 245 16.44 -12.58 16.29
N VAL A 246 16.26 -13.81 16.79
CA VAL A 246 15.95 -14.98 15.96
C VAL A 246 14.64 -15.56 16.47
N ILE A 247 13.58 -15.30 15.73
CA ILE A 247 12.20 -15.70 16.03
C ILE A 247 11.80 -16.79 15.03
N GLY A 248 11.24 -17.88 15.52
CA GLY A 248 10.85 -19.02 14.69
C GLY A 248 10.14 -20.09 15.50
N PRO A 249 9.75 -21.22 14.90
CA PRO A 249 8.93 -22.24 15.54
C PRO A 249 9.42 -22.63 16.95
N GLY A 250 8.55 -22.46 17.94
CA GLY A 250 8.84 -22.69 19.36
C GLY A 250 9.35 -21.47 20.16
N TYR A 251 9.54 -20.31 19.51
CA TYR A 251 9.80 -19.03 20.17
C TYR A 251 8.49 -18.41 20.71
N GLY A 252 8.53 -17.67 21.84
CA GLY A 252 7.39 -16.85 22.32
C GLY A 252 6.71 -17.31 23.63
N GLY A 253 7.27 -18.31 24.32
CA GLY A 253 6.81 -18.67 25.67
C GLY A 253 5.43 -19.34 25.68
N ALA A 254 4.40 -18.64 26.18
CA ALA A 254 3.02 -19.14 26.21
C ALA A 254 2.35 -19.11 24.82
N HIS A 255 2.78 -18.18 23.96
CA HIS A 255 2.37 -18.07 22.56
C HIS A 255 3.57 -18.45 21.71
N VAL A 256 3.58 -19.69 21.21
CA VAL A 256 4.70 -20.20 20.43
C VAL A 256 4.43 -20.03 18.95
N VAL A 257 5.42 -19.55 18.21
CA VAL A 257 5.42 -19.62 16.75
C VAL A 257 5.21 -21.08 16.33
N GLY A 258 4.28 -21.34 15.40
CA GLY A 258 3.79 -22.69 15.16
C GLY A 258 3.14 -22.94 13.80
N GLU A 259 1.99 -23.63 13.83
CA GLU A 259 1.20 -24.03 12.65
C GLU A 259 -0.15 -23.27 12.61
N SER A 260 -0.30 -22.28 13.49
CA SER A 260 -1.46 -21.42 13.65
C SER A 260 -1.11 -20.02 13.20
N ALA A 261 -2.13 -19.23 12.85
CA ALA A 261 -1.94 -17.81 12.60
C ALA A 261 -1.32 -17.11 13.82
N ASP A 262 -0.12 -16.58 13.63
CA ASP A 262 0.71 -15.93 14.62
C ASP A 262 0.81 -14.42 14.33
N SER A 263 1.02 -13.63 15.38
CA SER A 263 1.21 -12.17 15.29
C SER A 263 2.57 -11.86 15.88
N ILE A 264 3.55 -11.53 15.04
CA ILE A 264 4.96 -11.40 15.42
C ILE A 264 5.41 -9.96 15.23
N LEU A 265 5.99 -9.37 16.28
CA LEU A 265 6.61 -8.04 16.26
C LEU A 265 8.06 -8.16 16.72
N ALA A 266 9.02 -8.12 15.80
CA ALA A 266 10.44 -8.27 16.12
C ALA A 266 11.05 -6.99 16.76
N LEU A 267 10.42 -5.83 16.50
CA LEU A 267 10.69 -4.51 17.08
C LEU A 267 11.93 -3.82 16.54
N GLY A 268 13.13 -4.11 17.02
CA GLY A 268 14.31 -3.40 16.53
C GLY A 268 15.57 -4.25 16.65
N GLY A 269 16.47 -4.11 15.68
CA GLY A 269 17.52 -5.10 15.47
C GLY A 269 17.57 -5.46 14.00
N ASN A 270 18.54 -6.28 13.60
CA ASN A 270 18.49 -6.96 12.31
C ASN A 270 17.97 -8.37 12.58
N ASP A 271 16.67 -8.54 12.46
CA ASP A 271 15.95 -9.69 12.97
C ASP A 271 15.83 -10.77 11.90
N THR A 272 15.79 -12.02 12.35
CA THR A 272 15.48 -13.17 11.49
C THR A 272 14.21 -13.82 12.02
N VAL A 273 13.12 -13.72 11.26
CA VAL A 273 11.79 -14.19 11.64
C VAL A 273 11.31 -15.28 10.68
N SER A 274 10.78 -16.37 11.23
CA SER A 274 10.06 -17.44 10.52
C SER A 274 8.69 -17.59 11.18
N GLY A 275 7.61 -17.41 10.40
CA GLY A 275 6.21 -17.49 10.87
C GLY A 275 5.74 -18.94 11.03
N GLY A 276 6.10 -19.80 10.08
CA GLY A 276 5.80 -21.22 10.14
C GLY A 276 4.55 -21.55 9.34
N GLY A 277 3.65 -22.35 9.90
CA GLY A 277 2.36 -22.59 9.26
C GLY A 277 1.31 -21.64 9.81
N GLY A 278 0.36 -21.21 9.00
CA GLY A 278 -0.68 -20.28 9.45
C GLY A 278 -0.74 -19.05 8.56
N ASN A 279 -1.70 -18.18 8.82
CA ASN A 279 -1.77 -16.89 8.15
C ASN A 279 -1.21 -15.85 9.11
N ASP A 280 0.08 -15.58 9.00
CA ASP A 280 0.84 -14.85 10.00
C ASP A 280 0.87 -13.35 9.69
N SER A 281 1.01 -12.55 10.73
CA SER A 281 1.27 -11.11 10.63
C SER A 281 2.63 -10.82 11.24
N ILE A 282 3.61 -10.48 10.42
CA ILE A 282 5.00 -10.28 10.82
C ILE A 282 5.41 -8.81 10.60
N GLU A 283 5.85 -8.15 11.66
CA GLU A 283 6.46 -6.81 11.63
C GLU A 283 7.93 -6.90 12.08
N GLY A 284 8.88 -6.61 11.19
CA GLY A 284 10.32 -6.57 11.47
C GLY A 284 10.69 -5.40 12.37
N GLY A 285 10.27 -4.20 11.97
CA GLY A 285 10.39 -2.99 12.78
C GLY A 285 11.57 -2.14 12.34
N ALA A 286 12.62 -2.02 13.14
CA ALA A 286 13.75 -1.14 12.84
C ALA A 286 15.07 -1.90 12.66
N GLY A 287 15.62 -1.89 11.45
CA GLY A 287 16.92 -2.47 11.11
C GLY A 287 16.84 -3.15 9.75
N ASN A 288 17.75 -4.06 9.41
CA ASN A 288 17.63 -4.81 8.14
C ASN A 288 17.21 -6.23 8.45
N ASP A 289 15.94 -6.52 8.26
CA ASP A 289 15.30 -7.74 8.73
C ASP A 289 15.22 -8.79 7.62
N THR A 290 15.15 -10.05 8.03
CA THR A 290 14.87 -11.20 7.17
C THR A 290 13.62 -11.89 7.67
N LEU A 291 12.51 -11.73 6.95
CA LEU A 291 11.20 -12.24 7.31
C LEU A 291 10.81 -13.38 6.36
N ASN A 292 10.35 -14.49 6.92
CA ASN A 292 9.86 -15.66 6.18
C ASN A 292 8.47 -16.07 6.71
N GLY A 293 7.41 -15.92 5.91
CA GLY A 293 6.04 -16.33 6.27
C GLY A 293 5.92 -17.85 6.36
N GLU A 294 6.45 -18.53 5.35
CA GLU A 294 6.40 -19.98 5.11
C GLU A 294 5.10 -20.49 4.49
N ALA A 295 4.09 -20.91 5.25
CA ALA A 295 2.91 -21.56 4.68
C ALA A 295 1.60 -20.97 5.19
N GLY A 296 0.87 -20.32 4.30
CA GLY A 296 -0.43 -19.71 4.51
C GLY A 296 -0.46 -18.34 3.84
N ASP A 297 -1.55 -17.60 4.01
CA ASP A 297 -1.65 -16.25 3.43
C ASP A 297 -1.11 -15.23 4.47
N ASP A 298 0.15 -14.85 4.32
CA ASP A 298 0.91 -14.08 5.29
C ASP A 298 0.95 -12.58 4.99
N LYS A 299 1.15 -11.77 6.02
CA LYS A 299 1.40 -10.34 5.92
C LYS A 299 2.76 -10.01 6.51
N LEU A 300 3.67 -9.53 5.66
CA LEU A 300 5.04 -9.17 6.02
C LEU A 300 5.24 -7.67 5.87
N ASP A 301 5.65 -7.02 6.96
CA ASP A 301 6.05 -5.61 7.00
C ASP A 301 7.48 -5.53 7.55
N GLY A 302 8.45 -5.20 6.69
CA GLY A 302 9.84 -5.02 7.12
C GLY A 302 10.02 -3.87 8.11
N GLY A 303 9.14 -2.86 8.04
CA GLY A 303 9.33 -1.61 8.76
C GLY A 303 10.47 -0.79 8.15
N THR A 304 11.17 -0.02 8.99
CA THR A 304 12.27 0.82 8.50
C THR A 304 13.53 -0.01 8.33
N GLY A 305 13.99 -0.15 7.09
CA GLY A 305 15.09 -1.06 6.88
C GLY A 305 15.50 -1.20 5.44
N ALA A 306 16.44 -2.07 5.16
CA ALA A 306 16.58 -2.68 3.85
C ALA A 306 16.30 -4.16 4.03
N ASP A 307 15.04 -4.54 3.88
CA ASP A 307 14.53 -5.81 4.38
C ASP A 307 14.43 -6.86 3.28
N VAL A 308 14.50 -8.12 3.68
CA VAL A 308 14.28 -9.27 2.80
C VAL A 308 13.08 -10.03 3.33
N MET A 309 12.03 -10.09 2.53
CA MET A 309 10.77 -10.73 2.89
C MET A 309 10.47 -11.85 1.89
N ALA A 310 10.15 -13.03 2.40
CA ALA A 310 9.66 -14.17 1.62
C ALA A 310 8.35 -14.66 2.25
N GLY A 311 7.27 -14.64 1.48
CA GLY A 311 5.94 -15.06 1.89
C GLY A 311 5.87 -16.57 1.94
N GLY A 312 6.18 -17.22 0.81
CA GLY A 312 6.17 -18.66 0.70
C GLY A 312 4.84 -19.14 0.13
N ALA A 313 4.34 -20.28 0.60
CA ALA A 313 3.16 -20.90 0.02
C ALA A 313 1.86 -20.26 0.52
N GLY A 314 1.23 -19.46 -0.32
CA GLY A 314 -0.08 -18.83 -0.08
C GLY A 314 -0.18 -17.54 -0.87
N ASN A 315 -1.22 -16.74 -0.63
CA ASN A 315 -1.32 -15.42 -1.24
C ASN A 315 -0.85 -14.38 -0.23
N ASP A 316 0.39 -13.96 -0.40
CA ASP A 316 1.09 -13.17 0.60
C ASP A 316 1.04 -11.69 0.29
N SER A 317 1.19 -10.90 1.35
CA SER A 317 1.16 -9.44 1.27
C SER A 317 2.38 -8.80 1.91
N TYR A 318 3.01 -7.92 1.17
CA TYR A 318 4.24 -7.23 1.56
C TYR A 318 4.00 -5.74 1.69
N VAL A 319 4.57 -5.13 2.73
CA VAL A 319 4.69 -3.68 2.86
C VAL A 319 6.13 -3.29 2.56
N VAL A 320 6.30 -2.37 1.61
CA VAL A 320 7.61 -1.84 1.21
C VAL A 320 7.65 -0.34 1.44
N ASP A 321 8.54 0.12 2.30
CA ASP A 321 8.74 1.54 2.59
C ASP A 321 10.15 2.05 2.30
N ASN A 322 11.08 1.15 1.99
CA ASN A 322 12.41 1.45 1.54
C ASN A 322 12.68 0.90 0.13
N ALA A 323 13.38 1.69 -0.68
CA ALA A 323 13.70 1.31 -2.06
C ALA A 323 14.65 0.09 -2.16
N LEU A 324 15.23 -0.36 -1.04
CA LEU A 324 16.09 -1.53 -0.96
C LEU A 324 15.38 -2.79 -0.46
N ASP A 325 14.09 -2.70 -0.09
CA ASP A 325 13.33 -3.87 0.36
C ASP A 325 13.10 -4.84 -0.80
N GLN A 326 13.15 -6.13 -0.48
CA GLN A 326 12.99 -7.21 -1.45
C GLN A 326 11.88 -8.15 -1.00
N ALA A 327 10.77 -8.15 -1.73
CA ALA A 327 9.77 -9.23 -1.69
C ALA A 327 10.20 -10.35 -2.65
N SER A 328 10.32 -11.58 -2.15
CA SER A 328 10.85 -12.73 -2.87
C SER A 328 9.89 -13.90 -2.85
N GLU A 329 9.43 -14.32 -4.03
CA GLU A 329 8.53 -15.45 -4.23
C GLU A 329 9.11 -16.53 -5.15
N LEU A 330 8.69 -17.79 -4.97
CA LEU A 330 8.95 -18.86 -5.94
C LEU A 330 7.73 -19.12 -6.83
N ALA A 331 7.99 -19.79 -7.95
CA ALA A 331 6.95 -20.05 -8.93
C ALA A 331 5.89 -21.02 -8.39
N GLY A 332 4.63 -20.57 -8.41
CA GLY A 332 3.46 -21.38 -8.06
C GLY A 332 3.18 -21.47 -6.57
N GLU A 333 3.69 -20.52 -5.78
CA GLU A 333 3.45 -20.42 -4.35
C GLU A 333 2.16 -19.65 -4.02
N GLY A 334 1.73 -18.71 -4.87
CA GLY A 334 0.36 -18.20 -4.85
C GLY A 334 0.13 -17.02 -5.78
N THR A 335 -0.53 -15.99 -5.26
CA THR A 335 -0.79 -14.73 -5.97
C THR A 335 -0.57 -13.58 -5.01
N ASP A 336 0.57 -12.93 -5.18
CA ASP A 336 1.15 -12.13 -4.09
C ASP A 336 1.06 -10.64 -4.39
N SER A 337 1.07 -9.83 -3.34
CA SER A 337 0.81 -8.41 -3.44
C SER A 337 1.82 -7.58 -2.67
N VAL A 338 2.42 -6.60 -3.35
CA VAL A 338 3.27 -5.58 -2.72
C VAL A 338 2.51 -4.27 -2.60
N THR A 339 2.42 -3.72 -1.40
CA THR A 339 2.00 -2.34 -1.14
C THR A 339 3.24 -1.50 -0.89
N ALA A 340 3.58 -0.61 -1.82
CA ALA A 340 4.81 0.18 -1.78
C ALA A 340 4.53 1.67 -1.52
N SER A 341 5.18 2.27 -0.53
CA SER A 341 5.13 3.73 -0.29
C SER A 341 6.25 4.51 -1.00
N VAL A 342 7.16 3.79 -1.65
CA VAL A 342 8.27 4.25 -2.49
C VAL A 342 8.15 3.68 -3.91
N ASN A 343 8.92 4.23 -4.85
CA ASN A 343 9.00 3.67 -6.20
C ASN A 343 9.50 2.22 -6.14
N TYR A 344 8.85 1.32 -6.87
CA TYR A 344 9.12 -0.10 -6.74
C TYR A 344 9.08 -0.86 -8.07
N THR A 345 9.87 -1.92 -8.15
CA THR A 345 9.87 -2.88 -9.26
C THR A 345 9.65 -4.26 -8.66
N LEU A 346 8.60 -4.95 -9.11
CA LEU A 346 8.28 -6.28 -8.60
C LEU A 346 9.42 -7.27 -8.86
N GLY A 347 9.73 -8.07 -7.83
CA GLY A 347 10.54 -9.29 -7.98
C GLY A 347 9.83 -10.29 -8.88
N ALA A 348 10.54 -11.32 -9.34
CA ALA A 348 9.93 -12.41 -10.09
C ALA A 348 8.87 -13.13 -9.24
N ASN A 349 7.84 -13.69 -9.88
CA ASN A 349 6.76 -14.45 -9.25
C ASN A 349 5.83 -13.65 -8.33
N VAL A 350 5.90 -12.32 -8.34
CA VAL A 350 4.92 -11.46 -7.65
C VAL A 350 3.95 -10.87 -8.67
N GLU A 351 2.65 -10.93 -8.43
CA GLU A 351 1.63 -10.54 -9.41
C GLU A 351 1.13 -9.11 -9.24
N ASN A 352 1.00 -8.61 -8.01
CA ASN A 352 0.29 -7.35 -7.76
C ASN A 352 1.20 -6.29 -7.14
N LEU A 353 1.11 -5.06 -7.66
CA LEU A 353 1.75 -3.88 -7.10
C LEU A 353 0.71 -2.79 -6.83
N ILE A 354 0.70 -2.28 -5.61
CA ILE A 354 -0.14 -1.15 -5.18
C ILE A 354 0.80 -0.04 -4.70
N LEU A 355 0.83 1.07 -5.43
CA LEU A 355 1.57 2.25 -5.02
C LEU A 355 0.75 3.06 -4.01
N THR A 356 1.44 3.60 -3.01
CA THR A 356 0.88 4.46 -1.96
C THR A 356 1.85 5.59 -1.61
N GLY A 357 1.42 6.50 -0.74
CA GLY A 357 2.30 7.53 -0.19
C GLY A 357 3.02 8.38 -1.25
N ALA A 358 4.35 8.32 -1.23
CA ALA A 358 5.23 9.12 -2.09
C ALA A 358 5.64 8.42 -3.40
N ALA A 359 5.29 7.15 -3.59
CA ALA A 359 5.61 6.37 -4.78
C ALA A 359 4.97 6.98 -6.04
N ARG A 360 5.74 7.12 -7.13
CA ARG A 360 5.27 7.62 -8.43
C ARG A 360 5.69 6.75 -9.62
N VAL A 361 6.45 5.69 -9.38
CA VAL A 361 6.92 4.78 -10.42
C VAL A 361 6.71 3.35 -9.96
N GLY A 362 5.98 2.58 -10.76
CA GLY A 362 5.72 1.17 -10.53
C GLY A 362 6.08 0.36 -11.77
N THR A 363 6.91 -0.66 -11.58
CA THR A 363 7.29 -1.58 -12.66
C THR A 363 6.92 -3.01 -12.29
N GLY A 364 6.27 -3.73 -13.20
CA GLY A 364 5.98 -5.16 -13.09
C GLY A 364 7.20 -6.04 -13.38
N ASN A 365 6.94 -7.29 -13.75
CA ASN A 365 7.96 -8.29 -14.07
C ASN A 365 7.66 -8.96 -15.43
N ALA A 366 7.75 -10.30 -15.53
CA ALA A 366 7.50 -11.05 -16.77
C ALA A 366 6.12 -11.75 -16.80
N LEU A 367 5.37 -11.62 -15.71
CA LEU A 367 4.04 -12.23 -15.52
C LEU A 367 2.93 -11.29 -15.99
N ALA A 368 1.68 -11.72 -15.85
CA ALA A 368 0.54 -10.82 -16.02
C ALA A 368 0.32 -10.07 -14.70
N ASN A 369 0.89 -8.87 -14.59
CA ASN A 369 0.84 -8.07 -13.38
C ASN A 369 -0.40 -7.19 -13.31
N THR A 370 -0.88 -6.92 -12.10
CA THR A 370 -1.83 -5.82 -11.83
C THR A 370 -1.11 -4.73 -11.07
N ILE A 371 -1.02 -3.53 -11.66
CA ILE A 371 -0.35 -2.38 -11.08
C ILE A 371 -1.37 -1.28 -10.85
N THR A 372 -1.53 -0.86 -9.59
CA THR A 372 -2.39 0.26 -9.18
C THR A 372 -1.54 1.43 -8.71
N GLY A 373 -1.70 2.58 -9.35
CA GLY A 373 -1.11 3.86 -9.00
C GLY A 373 -1.83 4.56 -7.86
N THR A 374 -1.54 5.84 -7.74
CA THR A 374 -1.95 6.75 -6.67
C THR A 374 -2.92 7.82 -7.19
N ALA A 375 -3.03 8.94 -6.47
CA ALA A 375 -3.72 10.13 -6.95
C ALA A 375 -2.73 11.22 -7.45
N GLY A 376 -1.46 10.87 -7.56
CA GLY A 376 -0.41 11.71 -8.14
C GLY A 376 -0.11 11.30 -9.58
N ASN A 377 0.81 12.01 -10.23
CA ASN A 377 1.23 11.66 -11.59
C ASN A 377 2.17 10.46 -11.56
N ASP A 378 1.67 9.29 -11.94
CA ASP A 378 2.36 8.02 -11.86
C ASP A 378 2.95 7.61 -13.21
N THR A 379 4.00 6.79 -13.19
CA THR A 379 4.57 6.13 -14.37
C THR A 379 4.55 4.63 -14.15
N LEU A 380 3.70 3.93 -14.90
CA LEU A 380 3.45 2.50 -14.77
C LEU A 380 3.99 1.75 -15.99
N ASP A 381 4.82 0.75 -15.74
CA ASP A 381 5.35 -0.16 -16.75
C ASP A 381 5.08 -1.59 -16.33
N GLY A 382 4.15 -2.28 -17.00
CA GLY A 382 3.90 -3.71 -16.79
C GLY A 382 5.13 -4.59 -17.01
N ALA A 383 6.14 -4.06 -17.73
CA ALA A 383 7.25 -4.79 -18.31
C ALA A 383 6.74 -5.82 -19.32
N ALA A 384 7.17 -7.08 -19.24
CA ALA A 384 6.68 -8.07 -20.18
C ALA A 384 5.51 -8.81 -19.55
N GLY A 385 4.42 -9.01 -20.27
CA GLY A 385 3.27 -9.60 -19.59
C GLY A 385 2.01 -9.32 -20.37
N ALA A 386 0.86 -9.70 -19.84
CA ALA A 386 -0.40 -9.12 -20.27
C ALA A 386 -0.94 -8.39 -19.05
N ASP A 387 -0.61 -7.12 -18.93
CA ASP A 387 -0.65 -6.41 -17.65
C ASP A 387 -1.89 -5.53 -17.52
N ALA A 388 -2.41 -5.39 -16.30
CA ALA A 388 -3.47 -4.44 -15.98
C ALA A 388 -2.86 -3.24 -15.23
N MET A 389 -2.88 -2.06 -15.84
CA MET A 389 -2.35 -0.84 -15.26
C MET A 389 -3.47 0.16 -14.98
N ILE A 390 -3.58 0.61 -13.73
CA ILE A 390 -4.62 1.51 -13.23
C ILE A 390 -3.90 2.72 -12.62
N GLY A 391 -3.94 3.89 -13.24
CA GLY A 391 -3.21 5.10 -12.83
C GLY A 391 -3.86 5.77 -11.64
N GLY A 392 -5.13 6.13 -11.77
CA GLY A 392 -5.94 6.68 -10.70
C GLY A 392 -6.37 8.11 -11.01
N ALA A 393 -5.81 9.07 -10.30
CA ALA A 393 -5.98 10.49 -10.62
C ALA A 393 -4.60 11.12 -10.73
N GLY A 394 -4.48 12.24 -11.44
CA GLY A 394 -3.19 12.76 -11.85
C GLY A 394 -2.99 12.57 -13.35
N ASN A 395 -1.89 13.10 -13.85
CA ASN A 395 -1.50 12.89 -15.25
C ASN A 395 -0.54 11.71 -15.31
N ASP A 396 -1.07 10.56 -15.68
CA ASP A 396 -0.38 9.28 -15.59
C ASP A 396 0.27 8.87 -16.90
N GLY A 397 1.39 8.16 -16.79
CA GLY A 397 2.19 7.64 -17.89
C GLY A 397 2.17 6.12 -17.89
N TYR A 398 1.94 5.52 -19.04
CA TYR A 398 1.87 4.08 -19.22
C TYR A 398 2.83 3.61 -20.29
N LYS A 399 3.52 2.49 -20.06
CA LYS A 399 4.27 1.79 -21.10
C LYS A 399 3.52 0.54 -21.53
N VAL A 400 3.23 0.45 -22.83
CA VAL A 400 2.53 -0.70 -23.42
C VAL A 400 3.44 -1.38 -24.44
N ASP A 401 3.72 -2.65 -24.24
CA ASP A 401 4.54 -3.44 -25.15
C ASP A 401 3.95 -4.81 -25.49
N ASN A 402 2.84 -5.19 -24.85
CA ASN A 402 2.08 -6.39 -25.18
C ASN A 402 0.63 -6.06 -25.56
N ALA A 403 0.09 -6.79 -26.54
CA ALA A 403 -1.29 -6.62 -26.98
C ALA A 403 -2.33 -7.05 -25.92
N GLY A 404 -1.88 -7.76 -24.89
CA GLY A 404 -2.68 -8.11 -23.72
C GLY A 404 -2.71 -7.04 -22.62
N ASP A 405 -1.91 -5.97 -22.74
CA ASP A 405 -1.89 -4.90 -21.74
C ASP A 405 -3.20 -4.11 -21.78
N VAL A 406 -3.72 -3.80 -20.59
CA VAL A 406 -4.97 -3.08 -20.37
C VAL A 406 -4.69 -1.88 -19.47
N VAL A 407 -4.87 -0.69 -20.03
CA VAL A 407 -4.84 0.58 -19.27
C VAL A 407 -6.26 0.95 -18.87
N THR A 408 -6.47 1.28 -17.59
CA THR A 408 -7.75 1.74 -17.05
C THR A 408 -7.60 3.11 -16.41
N GLU A 409 -8.34 4.08 -16.95
CA GLU A 409 -8.38 5.46 -16.46
C GLU A 409 -9.76 5.91 -16.01
N ALA A 410 -9.77 6.82 -15.03
CA ALA A 410 -10.99 7.44 -14.52
C ALA A 410 -11.40 8.65 -15.37
N ALA A 411 -12.71 8.86 -15.53
CA ALA A 411 -13.20 10.06 -16.21
C ALA A 411 -12.80 11.32 -15.43
N GLY A 412 -11.96 12.17 -16.04
CA GLY A 412 -11.38 13.34 -15.39
C GLY A 412 -10.27 13.00 -14.39
N GLY A 413 -9.60 11.86 -14.56
CA GLY A 413 -8.40 11.45 -13.81
C GLY A 413 -7.23 12.41 -14.01
N GLY A 414 -7.01 12.84 -15.25
CA GLY A 414 -6.06 13.90 -15.57
C GLY A 414 -5.88 14.03 -17.08
N THR A 415 -4.63 14.10 -17.53
CA THR A 415 -4.25 14.06 -18.93
C THR A 415 -3.17 13.00 -19.10
N ASP A 416 -3.58 11.85 -19.62
CA ASP A 416 -2.83 10.61 -19.46
C ASP A 416 -2.15 10.22 -20.78
N THR A 417 -1.00 9.56 -20.67
CA THR A 417 -0.13 9.28 -21.81
C THR A 417 0.25 7.82 -21.90
N ILE A 418 -0.05 7.20 -23.03
CA ILE A 418 0.42 5.87 -23.37
C ILE A 418 1.63 5.99 -24.30
N THR A 419 2.74 5.38 -23.90
CA THR A 419 3.91 5.13 -24.76
C THR A 419 3.87 3.67 -25.21
N ALA A 420 3.52 3.43 -26.48
CA ALA A 420 3.32 2.10 -27.02
C ALA A 420 4.46 1.69 -27.95
N SER A 421 5.02 0.49 -27.76
CA SER A 421 6.03 -0.09 -28.69
C SER A 421 5.42 -1.03 -29.74
N ILE A 422 4.10 -1.24 -29.64
CA ILE A 422 3.24 -2.00 -30.55
C ILE A 422 2.14 -1.10 -31.12
N ASN A 423 1.45 -1.58 -32.15
CA ASN A 423 0.24 -0.94 -32.63
C ASN A 423 -0.79 -0.87 -31.51
N TYR A 424 -1.42 0.29 -31.31
CA TYR A 424 -2.26 0.50 -30.14
C TYR A 424 -3.46 1.40 -30.41
N THR A 425 -4.55 1.11 -29.70
CA THR A 425 -5.77 1.92 -29.67
C THR A 425 -5.98 2.41 -28.25
N LEU A 426 -6.12 3.72 -28.05
CA LEU A 426 -6.30 4.31 -26.73
C LEU A 426 -7.56 3.76 -26.05
N ALA A 427 -7.42 3.39 -24.78
CA ALA A 427 -8.57 3.11 -23.92
C ALA A 427 -9.37 4.40 -23.68
N ALA A 428 -10.61 4.28 -23.18
CA ALA A 428 -11.39 5.45 -22.79
C ALA A 428 -10.66 6.28 -21.71
N ASN A 429 -10.91 7.59 -21.70
CA ASN A 429 -10.33 8.53 -20.73
C ASN A 429 -8.81 8.74 -20.82
N VAL A 430 -8.16 8.28 -21.91
CA VAL A 430 -6.75 8.57 -22.18
C VAL A 430 -6.63 9.56 -23.33
N GLU A 431 -5.83 10.59 -23.18
CA GLU A 431 -5.72 11.69 -24.16
C GLU A 431 -4.54 11.53 -25.12
N ASN A 432 -3.39 11.01 -24.67
CA ASN A 432 -2.16 11.05 -25.46
C ASN A 432 -1.65 9.64 -25.81
N LEU A 433 -1.25 9.47 -27.07
CA LEU A 433 -0.56 8.27 -27.56
C LEU A 433 0.78 8.67 -28.19
N VAL A 434 1.85 8.00 -27.77
CA VAL A 434 3.18 8.11 -28.38
C VAL A 434 3.60 6.73 -28.85
N LEU A 435 3.74 6.57 -30.16
CA LEU A 435 4.25 5.35 -30.77
C LEU A 435 5.78 5.31 -30.69
N THR A 436 6.33 4.13 -30.46
CA THR A 436 7.76 3.87 -30.37
C THR A 436 8.10 2.50 -30.97
N GLY A 437 9.39 2.20 -31.09
CA GLY A 437 9.84 0.87 -31.49
C GLY A 437 9.26 0.39 -32.83
N ALA A 438 8.54 -0.73 -32.79
CA ALA A 438 7.97 -1.38 -33.97
C ALA A 438 6.53 -0.94 -34.29
N ALA A 439 5.89 -0.13 -33.44
CA ALA A 439 4.55 0.38 -33.64
C ALA A 439 4.43 1.21 -34.92
N ARG A 440 3.42 0.95 -35.74
CA ARG A 440 3.11 1.71 -36.97
C ARG A 440 1.66 2.14 -37.11
N VAL A 441 0.80 1.75 -36.16
CA VAL A 441 -0.62 2.10 -36.18
C VAL A 441 -1.01 2.63 -34.82
N GLY A 442 -1.56 3.84 -34.79
CA GLY A 442 -2.07 4.49 -33.60
C GLY A 442 -3.51 4.91 -33.82
N THR A 443 -4.41 4.50 -32.93
CA THR A 443 -5.81 4.90 -32.96
C THR A 443 -6.20 5.57 -31.64
N GLY A 444 -6.85 6.73 -31.70
CA GLY A 444 -7.39 7.42 -30.54
C GLY A 444 -8.73 6.85 -30.07
N ASN A 445 -9.49 7.67 -29.35
CA ASN A 445 -10.80 7.31 -28.80
C ASN A 445 -11.86 8.35 -29.21
N ALA A 446 -12.72 8.79 -28.28
CA ALA A 446 -13.77 9.78 -28.54
C ALA A 446 -13.46 11.18 -27.99
N LEU A 447 -12.27 11.34 -27.39
CA LEU A 447 -11.77 12.59 -26.78
C LEU A 447 -10.98 13.39 -27.80
N ALA A 448 -10.49 14.57 -27.41
CA ALA A 448 -9.49 15.29 -28.19
C ALA A 448 -8.11 14.68 -27.91
N ASN A 449 -7.67 13.79 -28.78
CA ASN A 449 -6.44 13.04 -28.63
C ASN A 449 -5.23 13.73 -29.26
N THR A 450 -4.06 13.55 -28.64
CA THR A 450 -2.76 13.88 -29.27
C THR A 450 -2.02 12.58 -29.57
N ILE A 451 -1.81 12.29 -30.84
CA ILE A 451 -1.14 11.07 -31.31
C ILE A 451 0.16 11.46 -32.00
N THR A 452 1.28 10.92 -31.50
CA THR A 452 2.61 11.09 -32.09
C THR A 452 3.11 9.75 -32.62
N GLY A 453 3.42 9.70 -33.91
CA GLY A 453 4.04 8.59 -34.61
C GLY A 453 5.54 8.48 -34.37
N THR A 454 6.19 7.76 -35.26
CA THR A 454 7.59 7.38 -35.25
C THR A 454 8.36 8.04 -36.39
N ALA A 455 9.46 7.43 -36.83
CA ALA A 455 10.19 7.84 -38.04
C ALA A 455 10.01 6.83 -39.19
N GLY A 456 9.04 5.91 -39.05
CA GLY A 456 8.62 5.01 -40.11
C GLY A 456 7.25 5.40 -40.62
N ASN A 457 6.77 4.70 -41.65
CA ASN A 457 5.46 4.98 -42.23
C ASN A 457 4.34 4.58 -41.26
N ASP A 458 3.68 5.56 -40.68
CA ASP A 458 2.68 5.40 -39.65
C ASP A 458 1.26 5.60 -40.20
N THR A 459 0.30 4.90 -39.62
CA THR A 459 -1.14 5.09 -39.87
C THR A 459 -1.78 5.60 -38.59
N LEU A 460 -2.19 6.86 -38.60
CA LEU A 460 -2.74 7.56 -37.43
C LEU A 460 -4.21 7.89 -37.65
N ASP A 461 -5.05 7.47 -36.72
CA ASP A 461 -6.49 7.75 -36.69
C ASP A 461 -6.85 8.34 -35.33
N GLY A 462 -7.29 9.59 -35.28
CA GLY A 462 -7.70 10.24 -34.03
C GLY A 462 -8.91 9.58 -33.38
N GLY A 463 -9.72 8.87 -34.19
CA GLY A 463 -11.06 8.51 -33.80
C GLY A 463 -11.98 9.72 -33.91
N ALA A 464 -12.99 9.78 -33.04
CA ALA A 464 -13.84 10.96 -32.97
C ALA A 464 -13.20 11.96 -32.00
N GLY A 465 -13.19 13.24 -32.32
CA GLY A 465 -12.51 14.18 -31.44
C GLY A 465 -12.18 15.44 -32.19
N ALA A 466 -11.40 16.32 -31.60
CA ALA A 466 -10.67 17.33 -32.37
C ALA A 466 -9.21 17.04 -32.10
N ASP A 467 -8.62 16.22 -32.96
CA ASP A 467 -7.39 15.50 -32.64
C ASP A 467 -6.15 16.20 -33.21
N THR A 468 -4.99 15.93 -32.63
CA THR A 468 -3.70 16.35 -33.21
C THR A 468 -2.89 15.11 -33.55
N LEU A 469 -2.66 14.90 -34.85
CA LEU A 469 -1.95 13.75 -35.40
C LEU A 469 -0.59 14.21 -35.94
N THR A 470 0.49 13.73 -35.35
CA THR A 470 1.87 14.04 -35.77
C THR A 470 2.55 12.76 -36.24
N GLY A 471 2.79 12.59 -37.54
CA GLY A 471 3.36 11.36 -38.13
C GLY A 471 4.86 11.24 -37.88
N GLY A 472 5.62 12.25 -38.30
CA GLY A 472 7.04 12.36 -38.02
C GLY A 472 7.85 12.32 -39.31
N ALA A 473 8.56 11.22 -39.54
CA ALA A 473 9.24 10.98 -40.83
C ALA A 473 8.78 9.63 -41.37
N GLY A 474 8.89 9.43 -42.67
CA GLY A 474 8.22 8.33 -43.35
C GLY A 474 7.06 8.85 -44.18
N ASN A 475 6.44 7.94 -44.94
CA ASN A 475 5.22 8.25 -45.68
C ASN A 475 4.04 7.86 -44.81
N ASP A 476 3.42 8.85 -44.19
CA ASP A 476 2.41 8.67 -43.17
C ASP A 476 0.99 8.79 -43.73
N ALA A 477 0.06 8.10 -43.09
CA ALA A 477 -1.35 8.05 -43.47
C ALA A 477 -2.23 8.50 -42.29
N TYR A 478 -3.10 9.47 -42.55
CA TYR A 478 -3.97 10.08 -41.55
C TYR A 478 -5.44 9.83 -41.88
N SER A 479 -6.22 9.47 -40.88
CA SER A 479 -7.69 9.51 -40.93
C SER A 479 -8.18 10.78 -40.26
N VAL A 480 -8.98 11.57 -40.98
CA VAL A 480 -9.59 12.81 -40.47
C VAL A 480 -11.11 12.69 -40.59
N ASP A 481 -11.79 12.77 -39.46
CA ASP A 481 -13.25 12.67 -39.42
C ASP A 481 -13.95 13.87 -38.76
N ASN A 482 -13.16 14.78 -38.19
CA ASN A 482 -13.64 16.01 -37.60
C ASN A 482 -12.93 17.23 -38.19
N GLY A 483 -13.69 18.31 -38.44
CA GLY A 483 -13.11 19.55 -38.94
C GLY A 483 -12.18 20.27 -37.96
N GLY A 484 -12.13 19.80 -36.71
CA GLY A 484 -11.17 20.24 -35.68
C GLY A 484 -9.85 19.47 -35.68
N ASP A 485 -9.71 18.41 -36.48
CA ASP A 485 -8.48 17.61 -36.53
C ASP A 485 -7.34 18.41 -37.16
N ILE A 486 -6.14 18.24 -36.59
CA ILE A 486 -4.90 18.89 -37.00
C ILE A 486 -3.90 17.82 -37.36
N VAL A 487 -3.42 17.85 -38.60
CA VAL A 487 -2.30 17.04 -39.07
C VAL A 487 -1.02 17.87 -39.00
N VAL A 488 0.04 17.29 -38.44
CA VAL A 488 1.33 17.94 -38.24
C VAL A 488 2.42 17.12 -38.91
N GLU A 489 3.08 17.73 -39.90
CA GLU A 489 4.16 17.08 -40.66
C GLU A 489 5.47 17.86 -40.67
N LEU A 490 6.58 17.14 -40.79
CA LEU A 490 7.90 17.71 -40.94
C LEU A 490 8.20 18.06 -42.39
N ALA A 491 8.96 19.14 -42.61
CA ALA A 491 9.46 19.46 -43.94
C ALA A 491 10.41 18.35 -44.43
N GLY A 492 10.02 17.65 -45.50
CA GLY A 492 10.74 16.47 -45.99
C GLY A 492 10.55 15.23 -45.12
N GLY A 493 9.42 15.12 -44.40
CA GLY A 493 9.00 13.95 -43.63
C GLY A 493 8.78 12.72 -44.50
N GLY A 494 8.11 12.90 -45.64
CA GLY A 494 7.96 11.86 -46.65
C GLY A 494 6.99 12.29 -47.74
N THR A 495 6.08 11.40 -48.10
CA THR A 495 4.94 11.69 -48.98
C THR A 495 3.69 11.20 -48.29
N ASP A 496 2.94 12.15 -47.74
CA ASP A 496 1.96 11.89 -46.70
C ASP A 496 0.54 12.00 -47.26
N THR A 497 -0.37 11.22 -46.69
CA THR A 497 -1.74 11.08 -47.19
C THR A 497 -2.77 11.31 -46.10
N VAL A 498 -3.67 12.26 -46.31
CA VAL A 498 -4.86 12.44 -45.48
C VAL A 498 -6.06 11.83 -46.18
N THR A 499 -6.76 10.92 -45.51
CA THR A 499 -8.10 10.47 -45.89
C THR A 499 -9.12 11.19 -45.03
N ALA A 500 -9.89 12.11 -45.61
CA ALA A 500 -10.82 12.97 -44.89
C ALA A 500 -12.28 12.60 -45.17
N SER A 501 -13.07 12.32 -44.12
CA SER A 501 -14.52 12.09 -44.24
C SER A 501 -15.37 13.35 -44.07
N VAL A 502 -14.72 14.48 -43.79
CA VAL A 502 -15.25 15.84 -43.73
C VAL A 502 -14.53 16.77 -44.71
N ALA A 503 -15.07 17.96 -44.93
CA ALA A 503 -14.35 18.97 -45.70
C ALA A 503 -13.03 19.34 -45.01
N PHE A 504 -11.93 19.37 -45.75
CA PHE A 504 -10.60 19.50 -45.16
C PHE A 504 -9.65 20.35 -46.00
N THR A 505 -8.75 21.06 -45.31
CA THR A 505 -7.63 21.79 -45.90
C THR A 505 -6.34 21.14 -45.44
N LEU A 506 -5.48 20.73 -46.37
CA LEU A 506 -4.18 20.13 -46.05
C LEU A 506 -3.32 21.11 -45.22
N ALA A 507 -2.73 20.59 -44.16
CA ALA A 507 -1.67 21.28 -43.43
C ALA A 507 -0.41 21.40 -44.31
N ALA A 508 0.53 22.27 -43.92
CA ALA A 508 1.82 22.35 -44.60
C ALA A 508 2.55 21.00 -44.57
N ASN A 509 3.35 20.72 -45.61
CA ASN A 509 4.14 19.50 -45.75
C ASN A 509 3.35 18.20 -45.99
N VAL A 510 2.06 18.29 -46.32
CA VAL A 510 1.26 17.12 -46.71
C VAL A 510 0.98 17.17 -48.22
N GLU A 511 1.21 16.08 -48.94
CA GLU A 511 1.11 16.04 -50.40
C GLU A 511 -0.25 15.54 -50.90
N ASN A 512 -0.87 14.55 -50.24
CA ASN A 512 -2.04 13.86 -50.76
C ASN A 512 -3.28 14.05 -49.88
N LEU A 513 -4.42 14.36 -50.51
CA LEU A 513 -5.74 14.38 -49.89
C LEU A 513 -6.67 13.41 -50.63
N VAL A 514 -7.33 12.53 -49.91
CA VAL A 514 -8.38 11.65 -50.41
C VAL A 514 -9.66 11.98 -49.63
N LEU A 515 -10.67 12.49 -50.33
CA LEU A 515 -11.99 12.69 -49.76
C LEU A 515 -12.72 11.35 -49.67
N ALA A 516 -13.47 11.16 -48.60
CA ALA A 516 -14.26 9.97 -48.33
C ALA A 516 -15.60 10.35 -47.68
N GLY A 517 -16.51 9.39 -47.56
CA GLY A 517 -17.76 9.55 -46.81
C GLY A 517 -18.58 10.79 -47.22
N GLY A 518 -18.76 11.71 -46.27
CA GLY A 518 -19.57 12.92 -46.42
C GLY A 518 -18.80 14.17 -46.89
N ALA A 519 -17.47 14.07 -47.06
CA ALA A 519 -16.64 15.19 -47.48
C ALA A 519 -17.00 15.64 -48.91
N ARG A 520 -17.23 16.94 -49.10
CA ARG A 520 -17.52 17.53 -50.43
C ARG A 520 -16.59 18.67 -50.82
N SER A 521 -15.54 18.91 -50.04
CA SER A 521 -14.58 19.96 -50.33
C SER A 521 -13.20 19.58 -49.81
N GLY A 522 -12.21 19.69 -50.69
CA GLY A 522 -10.80 19.48 -50.38
C GLY A 522 -9.99 20.66 -50.84
N ILE A 523 -9.13 21.18 -49.96
CA ILE A 523 -8.22 22.28 -50.27
C ILE A 523 -6.79 21.80 -50.01
N GLY A 524 -5.89 22.02 -50.97
CA GLY A 524 -4.46 21.75 -50.86
C GLY A 524 -3.71 22.81 -50.05
N ASN A 525 -2.40 22.88 -50.24
CA ASN A 525 -1.50 23.81 -49.58
C ASN A 525 -0.64 24.57 -50.62
N ALA A 526 0.67 24.70 -50.40
CA ALA A 526 1.58 25.40 -51.31
C ALA A 526 2.49 24.44 -52.11
N LEU A 527 2.30 23.13 -51.93
CA LEU A 527 3.03 22.05 -52.58
C LEU A 527 2.27 21.57 -53.82
N ASP A 528 2.92 20.71 -54.60
CA ASP A 528 2.28 20.00 -55.69
C ASP A 528 1.41 18.88 -55.11
N ASN A 529 0.12 19.16 -54.89
CA ASN A 529 -0.80 18.28 -54.20
C ASN A 529 -1.51 17.30 -55.15
N THR A 530 -1.80 16.10 -54.66
CA THR A 530 -2.77 15.19 -55.29
C THR A 530 -4.05 15.14 -54.46
N ILE A 531 -5.15 15.62 -55.04
CA ILE A 531 -6.46 15.64 -54.36
C ILE A 531 -7.42 14.73 -55.12
N THR A 532 -7.91 13.70 -54.44
CA THR A 532 -8.91 12.75 -54.96
C THR A 532 -10.26 12.98 -54.29
N GLY A 533 -11.29 13.24 -55.08
CA GLY A 533 -12.68 13.38 -54.67
C GLY A 533 -13.38 12.04 -54.49
N THR A 534 -14.70 12.12 -54.40
CA THR A 534 -15.64 11.04 -54.11
C THR A 534 -16.48 10.70 -55.35
N ALA A 535 -17.69 10.18 -55.14
CA ALA A 535 -18.67 9.93 -56.20
C ALA A 535 -19.87 10.90 -56.11
N GLY A 536 -19.75 11.97 -55.31
CA GLY A 536 -20.72 13.05 -55.25
C GLY A 536 -20.09 14.37 -55.68
N ASP A 537 -20.92 15.40 -55.82
CA ASP A 537 -20.49 16.72 -56.31
C ASP A 537 -19.45 17.38 -55.37
N ASP A 538 -18.17 17.34 -55.77
CA ASP A 538 -17.02 17.77 -54.97
C ASP A 538 -16.45 19.11 -55.43
N THR A 539 -15.95 19.90 -54.48
CA THR A 539 -15.20 21.15 -54.77
C THR A 539 -13.73 20.98 -54.38
N LEU A 540 -12.86 20.87 -55.37
CA LEU A 540 -11.43 20.65 -55.21
C LEU A 540 -10.64 21.92 -55.54
N ASP A 541 -9.77 22.32 -54.62
CA ASP A 541 -8.91 23.50 -54.72
C ASP A 541 -7.48 23.07 -54.42
N GLY A 542 -6.60 23.02 -55.42
CA GLY A 542 -5.19 22.70 -55.19
C GLY A 542 -4.47 23.75 -54.33
N ALA A 543 -5.05 24.95 -54.23
CA ALA A 543 -4.38 26.15 -53.78
C ALA A 543 -3.14 26.44 -54.67
N ALA A 544 -1.97 26.69 -54.11
CA ALA A 544 -0.79 26.99 -54.92
C ALA A 544 0.03 25.73 -55.11
N GLY A 545 0.55 25.51 -56.32
CA GLY A 545 1.30 24.28 -56.61
C GLY A 545 1.04 23.88 -58.04
N ALA A 546 1.71 22.83 -58.53
CA ALA A 546 1.29 22.14 -59.74
C ALA A 546 0.47 20.91 -59.32
N ASP A 547 -0.85 21.08 -59.23
CA ASP A 547 -1.70 20.13 -58.53
C ASP A 547 -2.35 19.10 -59.47
N MET A 548 -2.64 17.91 -58.95
CA MET A 548 -3.46 16.90 -59.62
C MET A 548 -4.81 16.77 -58.91
N LEU A 549 -5.88 17.21 -59.57
CA LEU A 549 -7.25 17.19 -59.04
C LEU A 549 -8.07 16.11 -59.76
N ILE A 550 -8.50 15.10 -59.02
CA ILE A 550 -9.28 13.95 -59.51
C ILE A 550 -10.66 14.06 -58.87
N GLY A 551 -11.72 14.42 -59.61
CA GLY A 551 -13.05 14.66 -59.03
C GLY A 551 -13.78 13.34 -58.73
N GLY A 552 -13.83 12.46 -59.73
CA GLY A 552 -14.51 11.19 -59.63
C GLY A 552 -15.85 11.24 -60.35
N ALA A 553 -16.93 10.84 -59.66
CA ALA A 553 -18.28 10.96 -60.22
C ALA A 553 -19.07 12.03 -59.48
N GLY A 554 -20.11 12.56 -60.11
CA GLY A 554 -20.82 13.73 -59.60
C GLY A 554 -20.57 14.93 -60.49
N ASN A 555 -21.15 16.08 -60.16
CA ASN A 555 -20.84 17.34 -60.85
C ASN A 555 -19.79 18.08 -60.05
N ASP A 556 -18.53 17.95 -60.47
CA ASP A 556 -17.40 18.41 -59.69
C ASP A 556 -16.97 19.82 -60.08
N SER A 557 -16.32 20.51 -59.16
CA SER A 557 -15.80 21.87 -59.34
C SER A 557 -14.32 21.93 -58.98
N TYR A 558 -13.47 22.25 -59.96
CA TYR A 558 -12.02 22.39 -59.78
C TYR A 558 -11.62 23.84 -59.83
N LYS A 559 -10.96 24.34 -58.79
CA LYS A 559 -10.30 25.64 -58.86
C LYS A 559 -8.89 25.47 -59.40
N VAL A 560 -8.57 26.27 -60.39
CA VAL A 560 -7.28 26.25 -61.07
C VAL A 560 -6.67 27.64 -61.04
N ASP A 561 -5.51 27.77 -60.42
CA ASP A 561 -4.75 29.02 -60.35
C ASP A 561 -3.33 28.90 -60.90
N ASN A 562 -2.85 27.69 -61.16
CA ASN A 562 -1.60 27.41 -61.83
C ASN A 562 -1.82 26.71 -63.19
N ALA A 563 -1.08 27.14 -64.20
CA ALA A 563 -1.15 26.55 -65.54
C ALA A 563 -0.65 25.09 -65.60
N ALA A 564 0.05 24.65 -64.55
CA ALA A 564 0.54 23.27 -64.41
C ALA A 564 -0.49 22.33 -63.74
N ASP A 565 -1.63 22.85 -63.27
CA ASP A 565 -2.67 22.02 -62.65
C ASP A 565 -3.27 21.03 -63.67
N VAL A 566 -3.42 19.79 -63.25
CA VAL A 566 -3.94 18.68 -64.03
C VAL A 566 -5.27 18.23 -63.44
N ILE A 567 -6.33 18.34 -64.22
CA ILE A 567 -7.64 17.77 -63.88
C ILE A 567 -7.77 16.40 -64.52
N VAL A 568 -8.13 15.41 -63.71
CA VAL A 568 -8.33 14.04 -64.14
C VAL A 568 -9.80 13.68 -63.99
N GLU A 569 -10.47 13.53 -65.13
CA GLU A 569 -11.88 13.18 -65.20
C GLU A 569 -12.16 12.05 -66.17
N ALA A 570 -13.29 11.38 -65.98
CA ALA A 570 -13.74 10.27 -66.82
C ALA A 570 -15.07 10.60 -67.50
N ALA A 571 -15.14 10.28 -68.81
CA ALA A 571 -16.30 10.62 -69.62
C ALA A 571 -17.61 10.02 -69.06
N GLY A 572 -18.62 10.88 -68.89
CA GLY A 572 -19.97 10.50 -68.47
C GLY A 572 -20.13 10.27 -66.96
N GLN A 573 -19.20 10.79 -66.15
CA GLN A 573 -19.29 10.74 -64.68
C GLN A 573 -19.94 11.99 -64.06
N GLY A 574 -20.19 13.03 -64.85
CA GLY A 574 -20.59 14.32 -64.31
C GLY A 574 -20.99 15.36 -65.33
N THR A 575 -21.25 16.57 -64.82
CA THR A 575 -21.20 17.81 -65.58
C THR A 575 -20.30 18.76 -64.82
N ASP A 576 -19.04 18.80 -65.22
CA ASP A 576 -17.97 19.25 -64.35
C ASP A 576 -17.53 20.66 -64.72
N THR A 577 -17.02 21.40 -63.73
CA THR A 577 -16.76 22.84 -63.85
C THR A 577 -15.34 23.18 -63.43
N VAL A 578 -14.57 23.76 -64.34
CA VAL A 578 -13.34 24.47 -63.99
C VAL A 578 -13.66 25.91 -63.60
N ILE A 579 -13.18 26.33 -62.43
CA ILE A 579 -13.19 27.70 -61.94
C ILE A 579 -11.76 28.23 -62.04
N ALA A 580 -11.44 28.94 -63.12
CA ALA A 580 -10.08 29.38 -63.40
C ALA A 580 -9.81 30.81 -62.91
N GLY A 581 -8.75 30.98 -62.11
CA GLY A 581 -8.21 32.30 -61.74
C GLY A 581 -7.27 32.90 -62.80
N ILE A 582 -6.87 32.08 -63.77
CA ILE A 582 -5.97 32.38 -64.88
C ILE A 582 -6.65 32.18 -66.23
N ASP A 583 -6.02 32.66 -67.30
CA ASP A 583 -6.45 32.30 -68.66
C ASP A 583 -6.36 30.78 -68.84
N TYR A 584 -7.44 30.16 -69.31
CA TYR A 584 -7.54 28.70 -69.28
C TYR A 584 -8.13 28.12 -70.57
N LEU A 585 -7.60 26.96 -70.97
CA LEU A 585 -8.08 26.14 -72.07
C LEU A 585 -8.57 24.81 -71.47
N LEU A 586 -9.86 24.50 -71.62
CA LEU A 586 -10.37 23.19 -71.21
C LEU A 586 -9.67 22.09 -72.01
N GLY A 587 -9.19 21.06 -71.32
CA GLY A 587 -8.69 19.84 -71.94
C GLY A 587 -9.83 18.98 -72.51
N ASP A 588 -9.51 18.07 -73.42
CA ASP A 588 -10.43 16.98 -73.82
C ASP A 588 -10.42 15.86 -72.76
N ASN A 589 -10.59 16.21 -71.49
CA ASN A 589 -10.46 15.35 -70.32
C ASN A 589 -11.79 15.07 -69.61
N GLY A 590 -12.93 15.41 -70.23
CA GLY A 590 -14.25 15.11 -69.67
C GLY A 590 -14.93 16.29 -68.97
N VAL A 591 -14.29 17.46 -68.85
CA VAL A 591 -14.90 18.65 -68.25
C VAL A 591 -15.74 19.45 -69.26
N GLU A 592 -16.92 19.91 -68.89
CA GLU A 592 -17.82 20.69 -69.77
C GLU A 592 -17.83 22.19 -69.51
N ASN A 593 -17.72 22.63 -68.26
CA ASN A 593 -17.97 24.03 -67.91
C ASN A 593 -16.66 24.75 -67.55
N LEU A 594 -16.58 26.02 -67.93
CA LEU A 594 -15.50 26.93 -67.54
C LEU A 594 -16.08 28.22 -66.98
N VAL A 595 -15.64 28.60 -65.78
CA VAL A 595 -15.96 29.87 -65.14
C VAL A 595 -14.66 30.63 -64.93
N LEU A 596 -14.53 31.80 -65.56
CA LEU A 596 -13.39 32.68 -65.35
C LEU A 596 -13.61 33.54 -64.11
N THR A 597 -12.57 33.65 -63.28
CA THR A 597 -12.56 34.45 -62.05
C THR A 597 -11.25 35.24 -61.95
N GLY A 598 -11.17 36.16 -61.00
CA GLY A 598 -9.93 36.85 -60.66
C GLY A 598 -9.30 37.61 -61.85
N ALA A 599 -8.06 37.25 -62.18
CA ALA A 599 -7.25 37.92 -63.20
C ALA A 599 -7.49 37.39 -64.62
N ALA A 600 -8.19 36.26 -64.77
CA ALA A 600 -8.48 35.65 -66.06
C ALA A 600 -9.23 36.60 -67.01
N ARG A 601 -8.85 36.58 -68.28
CA ARG A 601 -9.44 37.36 -69.39
C ARG A 601 -9.71 36.52 -70.63
N SER A 602 -9.14 35.33 -70.74
CA SER A 602 -9.31 34.43 -71.88
C SER A 602 -9.71 33.04 -71.42
N GLY A 603 -10.79 32.51 -72.00
CA GLY A 603 -11.28 31.15 -71.75
C GLY A 603 -11.61 30.46 -73.05
N THR A 604 -11.05 29.27 -73.28
CA THR A 604 -11.31 28.46 -74.47
C THR A 604 -11.89 27.11 -74.06
N GLY A 605 -13.04 26.73 -74.62
CA GLY A 605 -13.66 25.42 -74.43
C GLY A 605 -12.98 24.29 -75.20
N ASN A 606 -13.43 23.05 -74.99
CA ASN A 606 -12.89 21.85 -75.64
C ASN A 606 -13.78 21.37 -76.82
N ALA A 607 -13.57 20.14 -77.31
CA ALA A 607 -14.39 19.58 -78.40
C ALA A 607 -15.83 19.18 -77.98
N GLY A 608 -16.14 19.20 -76.68
CA GLY A 608 -17.42 18.85 -76.07
C GLY A 608 -18.51 19.93 -76.17
N SER A 609 -19.55 19.81 -75.34
CA SER A 609 -20.57 20.87 -75.23
C SER A 609 -20.23 21.75 -74.04
N ASN A 610 -19.72 22.94 -74.31
CA ASN A 610 -19.16 23.81 -73.27
C ASN A 610 -20.19 24.84 -72.76
N ALA A 611 -20.16 25.15 -71.47
CA ALA A 611 -20.74 26.39 -70.94
C ALA A 611 -19.62 27.26 -70.37
N ILE A 612 -19.41 28.45 -70.95
CA ILE A 612 -18.30 29.33 -70.57
C ILE A 612 -18.86 30.63 -70.00
N THR A 613 -18.54 30.92 -68.74
CA THR A 613 -18.94 32.15 -68.04
C THR A 613 -17.71 33.03 -67.80
N GLY A 614 -17.75 34.25 -68.33
CA GLY A 614 -16.70 35.27 -68.12
C GLY A 614 -16.81 36.00 -66.78
N THR A 615 -15.85 36.87 -66.53
CA THR A 615 -15.85 37.84 -65.43
C THR A 615 -16.74 39.05 -65.74
N ALA A 616 -16.75 40.05 -64.85
CA ALA A 616 -17.44 41.33 -65.09
C ALA A 616 -16.69 42.27 -66.07
N GLY A 617 -15.51 41.89 -66.56
CA GLY A 617 -14.70 42.70 -67.46
C GLY A 617 -14.87 42.34 -68.94
N ASN A 618 -13.94 42.83 -69.76
CA ASN A 618 -13.87 42.43 -71.16
C ASN A 618 -13.13 41.10 -71.26
N ASP A 619 -13.87 40.03 -71.54
CA ASP A 619 -13.30 38.69 -71.66
C ASP A 619 -13.36 38.18 -73.11
N THR A 620 -12.40 37.34 -73.46
CA THR A 620 -12.34 36.61 -74.73
C THR A 620 -12.79 35.19 -74.46
N LEU A 621 -14.01 34.85 -74.88
CA LEU A 621 -14.58 33.51 -74.71
C LEU A 621 -14.65 32.82 -76.08
N ASP A 622 -13.88 31.74 -76.22
CA ASP A 622 -13.87 30.89 -77.41
C ASP A 622 -14.49 29.53 -77.06
N GLY A 623 -15.45 29.09 -77.86
CA GLY A 623 -16.13 27.82 -77.65
C GLY A 623 -15.30 26.58 -77.99
N GLY A 624 -14.12 26.76 -78.57
CA GLY A 624 -13.30 25.67 -79.08
C GLY A 624 -13.93 25.00 -80.30
N ALA A 625 -13.69 23.70 -80.46
CA ALA A 625 -14.24 22.90 -81.56
C ALA A 625 -15.69 22.44 -81.32
N GLY A 626 -16.22 22.67 -80.12
CA GLY A 626 -17.50 22.21 -79.61
C GLY A 626 -18.69 23.16 -79.81
N ARG A 627 -19.87 22.77 -79.33
CA ARG A 627 -21.03 23.69 -79.23
C ARG A 627 -20.95 24.41 -77.90
N THR A 628 -21.07 25.73 -77.91
CA THR A 628 -20.90 26.54 -76.69
C THR A 628 -22.15 27.36 -76.40
N ARG A 629 -22.53 27.43 -75.13
CA ARG A 629 -23.62 28.28 -74.63
C ARG A 629 -23.07 29.47 -73.85
#